data_AF-A0A3A0A413-F1
#
_entry.id   AF-A0A3A0A413-F1
#
_cell.length_a   1.000
_cell.length_b   1.000
_cell.length_c   1.000
_cell.angle_alpha   90.00
_cell.angle_beta   90.00
_cell.angle_gamma   90.00
#
_symmetry.space_group_name_H-M   'P 1'
#
loop_
_entity.id
_entity.type
_entity.pdbx_description
1 polymer ?
#
loop_
_entity_poly.entity_id
_entity_poly.type
_entity_poly.pdbx_seq_one_letter_code
_entity_poly.pdbx_strand_id
1 'polypeptide(L)'
;MAGHDLAECDMLLPRSVEFRKQPMPSPFPGMDPYIEHPELVTAIEILLPVNKQSSHEAYLDYLRKRRELLRSAAHLVEIDLLRGGERPPLDEPAPPAASYYVTLRRAEQRPQVEVWPIQLQDRLPTVPVPLSQPDPDASLDLAAAVAAVYERGGYASLIDYRRPPPPPKLSEVDALWLDRWLRQQEIR
;
A
#
# COMPACT_ATOMS: atom_id res chain seq x y z
N MET A 1 -53.85 25.56 20.31
CA MET A 1 -53.05 24.60 21.10
C MET A 1 -52.81 23.40 20.21
N ALA A 2 -51.54 23.04 20.07
CA ALA A 2 -51.00 22.19 19.04
C ALA A 2 -51.45 20.73 19.16
N GLY A 3 -51.74 20.12 18.02
CA GLY A 3 -51.71 18.67 17.81
C GLY A 3 -50.83 18.43 16.59
N HIS A 4 -49.57 18.06 16.82
CA HIS A 4 -48.62 17.73 15.76
C HIS A 4 -48.86 16.28 15.31
N ASP A 5 -49.04 16.18 14.00
CA ASP A 5 -49.17 14.97 13.20
C ASP A 5 -47.81 14.28 13.01
N LEU A 6 -47.85 12.97 12.84
CA LEU A 6 -46.72 12.07 12.66
C LEU A 6 -46.24 12.13 11.21
N ALA A 7 -44.94 12.36 10.97
CA ALA A 7 -44.30 11.92 9.73
C ALA A 7 -42.78 11.80 9.88
N GLU A 8 -42.31 10.57 9.66
CA GLU A 8 -41.03 10.22 9.02
C GLU A 8 -39.73 10.68 9.68
N CYS A 9 -39.24 9.80 10.55
CA CYS A 9 -37.82 9.68 10.85
C CYS A 9 -37.13 9.11 9.61
N ASP A 10 -36.77 9.98 8.67
CA ASP A 10 -36.02 9.59 7.47
C ASP A 10 -34.60 9.19 7.88
N MET A 11 -34.33 7.90 7.69
CA MET A 11 -33.04 7.25 7.88
C MET A 11 -31.99 7.98 7.04
N LEU A 12 -31.04 8.64 7.72
CA LEU A 12 -29.86 9.22 7.09
C LEU A 12 -29.00 8.11 6.47
N LEU A 13 -29.29 7.76 5.22
CA LEU A 13 -28.36 7.07 4.33
C LEU A 13 -27.10 7.93 4.16
N PRO A 14 -25.88 7.35 4.15
CA PRO A 14 -24.69 8.11 3.86
C PRO A 14 -24.79 8.68 2.44
N ARG A 15 -24.87 10.00 2.33
CA ARG A 15 -24.79 10.70 1.04
C ARG A 15 -23.40 10.43 0.46
N SER A 16 -23.35 9.78 -0.70
CA SER A 16 -22.15 9.64 -1.50
C SER A 16 -21.60 11.03 -1.81
N VAL A 17 -20.46 11.38 -1.21
CA VAL A 17 -19.72 12.58 -1.58
C VAL A 17 -18.88 12.22 -2.80
N GLU A 18 -19.41 12.48 -3.99
CA GLU A 18 -18.59 12.49 -5.21
C GLU A 18 -17.63 13.69 -5.14
N PHE A 19 -16.35 13.42 -4.87
CA PHE A 19 -15.28 14.37 -5.13
C PHE A 19 -15.17 14.58 -6.64
N ARG A 20 -15.93 15.54 -7.18
CA ARG A 20 -15.65 16.12 -8.49
C ARG A 20 -14.26 16.77 -8.41
N LYS A 21 -13.25 16.13 -9.01
CA LYS A 21 -11.98 16.79 -9.34
C LYS A 21 -12.26 17.88 -10.39
N GLN A 22 -12.74 19.05 -9.96
CA GLN A 22 -12.57 20.24 -10.78
C GLN A 22 -11.06 20.52 -10.84
N PRO A 23 -10.45 20.62 -12.04
CA PRO A 23 -9.08 21.07 -12.13
C PRO A 23 -9.05 22.52 -11.64
N MET A 24 -8.56 22.74 -10.43
CA MET A 24 -8.26 24.09 -9.96
C MET A 24 -7.14 24.62 -10.86
N PRO A 25 -7.32 25.76 -11.55
CA PRO A 25 -6.21 26.37 -12.26
C PRO A 25 -5.12 26.72 -11.23
N SER A 26 -3.87 26.38 -11.57
CA SER A 26 -2.72 26.65 -10.71
C SER A 26 -2.72 28.13 -10.30
N PRO A 27 -2.52 28.46 -9.01
CA PRO A 27 -2.39 29.85 -8.55
C PRO A 27 -1.12 30.54 -9.08
N PHE A 28 -0.25 29.79 -9.78
CA PHE A 28 1.02 30.27 -10.33
C PHE A 28 1.10 29.99 -11.85
N PRO A 29 0.31 30.69 -12.69
CA PRO A 29 0.39 30.55 -14.14
C PRO A 29 1.72 31.13 -14.67
N GLY A 30 2.39 30.39 -15.53
CA GLY A 30 3.71 30.66 -16.10
C GLY A 30 4.91 30.33 -15.20
N MET A 31 4.72 29.69 -14.04
CA MET A 31 5.77 29.46 -13.03
C MET A 31 5.95 27.96 -12.81
N ASP A 32 6.89 27.41 -13.58
CA ASP A 32 7.28 26.00 -13.64
C ASP A 32 6.18 25.05 -14.18
N PRO A 33 6.33 24.50 -15.42
CA PRO A 33 5.34 23.59 -16.01
C PRO A 33 5.06 22.34 -15.16
N TYR A 34 5.97 21.93 -14.25
CA TYR A 34 5.74 20.81 -13.32
C TYR A 34 4.66 21.11 -12.26
N ILE A 35 4.39 22.39 -11.96
CA ILE A 35 3.37 22.81 -10.99
C ILE A 35 1.99 22.95 -11.65
N GLU A 36 1.96 23.33 -12.94
CA GLU A 36 0.71 23.56 -13.68
C GLU A 36 0.10 22.28 -14.24
N HIS A 37 0.96 21.33 -14.63
CA HIS A 37 0.57 20.02 -15.14
C HIS A 37 1.39 18.95 -14.43
N PRO A 38 1.06 18.60 -13.17
CA PRO A 38 1.79 17.57 -12.46
C PRO A 38 1.65 16.24 -13.20
N GLU A 39 2.68 15.87 -13.94
CA GLU A 39 2.79 14.58 -14.59
C GLU A 39 3.04 13.52 -13.52
N LEU A 40 2.20 12.49 -13.48
CA LEU A 40 2.41 11.38 -12.58
C LEU A 40 3.55 10.52 -13.12
N VAL A 41 4.71 10.61 -12.46
CA VAL A 41 5.90 9.83 -12.82
C VAL A 41 5.84 8.43 -12.23
N THR A 42 5.75 8.31 -10.91
CA THR A 42 5.71 7.02 -10.21
C THR A 42 4.59 6.98 -9.20
N ALA A 43 3.73 5.98 -9.29
CA ALA A 43 2.73 5.67 -8.27
C ALA A 43 3.32 4.65 -7.28
N ILE A 44 3.33 4.99 -5.99
CA ILE A 44 3.69 4.08 -4.90
C ILE A 44 2.41 3.68 -4.16
N GLU A 45 2.06 2.39 -4.22
CA GLU A 45 0.83 1.85 -3.67
C GLU A 45 1.14 0.84 -2.55
N ILE A 46 0.49 0.99 -1.39
CA ILE A 46 0.59 0.03 -0.29
C ILE A 46 -0.66 -0.86 -0.31
N LEU A 47 -0.48 -2.17 -0.32
CA LEU A 47 -1.61 -3.11 -0.30
C LEU A 47 -2.29 -3.13 1.08
N LEU A 48 -3.62 -3.08 1.06
CA LEU A 48 -4.47 -3.26 2.24
C LEU A 48 -5.09 -4.66 2.27
N PRO A 49 -5.45 -5.19 3.46
CA PRO A 49 -6.03 -6.54 3.57
C PRO A 49 -7.23 -6.78 2.66
N VAL A 50 -8.10 -5.79 2.50
CA VAL A 50 -9.29 -5.85 1.63
C VAL A 50 -8.93 -5.91 0.14
N ASN A 51 -7.76 -5.42 -0.26
CA ASN A 51 -7.28 -5.47 -1.65
C ASN A 51 -6.84 -6.88 -2.07
N LYS A 52 -6.81 -7.85 -1.14
CA LYS A 52 -6.42 -9.24 -1.38
C LYS A 52 -7.57 -10.24 -1.16
N GLN A 53 -8.79 -9.74 -1.02
CA GLN A 53 -9.99 -10.55 -0.81
C GLN A 53 -10.82 -10.53 -2.07
N SER A 54 -10.66 -11.52 -2.94
CA SER A 54 -11.35 -11.58 -4.24
C SER A 54 -12.88 -11.56 -4.15
N SER A 55 -13.45 -11.91 -2.99
CA SER A 55 -14.88 -11.83 -2.70
C SER A 55 -15.39 -10.44 -2.30
N HIS A 56 -14.51 -9.46 -2.06
CA HIS A 56 -14.88 -8.13 -1.58
C HIS A 56 -14.82 -7.09 -2.72
N GLU A 57 -15.78 -6.14 -2.76
CA GLU A 57 -15.84 -5.10 -3.81
C GLU A 57 -14.54 -4.27 -3.94
N ALA A 58 -13.88 -3.96 -2.81
CA ALA A 58 -12.61 -3.24 -2.78
C ALA A 58 -11.49 -3.92 -3.60
N TYR A 59 -11.54 -5.24 -3.77
CA TYR A 59 -10.62 -5.97 -4.63
C TYR A 59 -10.76 -5.57 -6.11
N LEU A 60 -12.00 -5.42 -6.59
CA LEU A 60 -12.27 -5.01 -7.96
C LEU A 60 -11.83 -3.57 -8.23
N ASP A 61 -12.03 -2.69 -7.25
CA ASP A 61 -11.57 -1.30 -7.32
C ASP A 61 -10.05 -1.21 -7.32
N TYR A 62 -9.39 -1.96 -6.46
CA TYR A 62 -7.94 -2.11 -6.49
C TYR A 62 -7.45 -2.60 -7.87
N LEU A 63 -8.05 -3.66 -8.42
CA LEU A 63 -7.67 -4.16 -9.74
C LEU A 63 -7.95 -3.16 -10.87
N ARG A 64 -8.99 -2.33 -10.75
CA ARG A 64 -9.30 -1.27 -11.71
C ARG A 64 -8.23 -0.19 -11.69
N LYS A 65 -7.93 0.36 -10.50
CA LYS A 65 -6.87 1.34 -10.29
C LYS A 65 -5.52 0.82 -10.78
N ARG A 66 -5.18 -0.43 -10.43
CA ARG A 66 -3.94 -1.09 -10.89
C ARG A 66 -3.88 -1.16 -12.42
N ARG A 67 -4.96 -1.55 -13.10
CA ARG A 67 -5.03 -1.59 -14.57
C ARG A 67 -4.90 -0.21 -15.19
N GLU A 68 -5.47 0.83 -14.59
CA GLU A 68 -5.33 2.22 -15.05
C GLU A 68 -3.87 2.67 -14.96
N LEU A 69 -3.20 2.44 -13.83
CA LEU A 69 -1.79 2.76 -13.65
C LEU A 69 -0.89 2.01 -14.64
N LEU A 70 -1.12 0.71 -14.83
CA LEU A 70 -0.37 -0.11 -15.78
C LEU A 70 -0.57 0.29 -17.26
N ARG A 71 -1.64 1.01 -17.58
CA ARG A 71 -1.90 1.56 -18.93
C ARG A 71 -1.40 3.00 -19.10
N SER A 72 -1.04 3.66 -18.00
CA SER A 72 -0.51 5.03 -18.02
C SER A 72 1.00 5.04 -18.29
N ALA A 73 1.57 6.23 -18.50
CA ALA A 73 3.01 6.43 -18.60
C ALA A 73 3.74 6.36 -17.24
N ALA A 74 3.00 6.24 -16.11
CA ALA A 74 3.60 6.22 -14.79
C ALA A 74 4.23 4.87 -14.45
N HIS A 75 5.36 4.85 -13.76
CA HIS A 75 5.88 3.65 -13.11
C HIS A 75 4.98 3.26 -11.92
N LEU A 76 4.98 1.99 -11.55
CA LEU A 76 4.19 1.47 -10.43
C LEU A 76 5.07 0.70 -9.46
N VAL A 77 5.15 1.17 -8.23
CA VAL A 77 5.73 0.46 -7.07
C VAL A 77 4.58 -0.04 -6.21
N GLU A 78 4.47 -1.35 -6.01
CA GLU A 78 3.51 -1.96 -5.09
C GLU A 78 4.24 -2.53 -3.88
N ILE A 79 3.83 -2.14 -2.67
CA ILE A 79 4.39 -2.59 -1.40
C ILE A 79 3.37 -3.49 -0.72
N ASP A 80 3.72 -4.76 -0.58
CA ASP A 80 2.87 -5.79 0.00
C ASP A 80 3.48 -6.39 1.26
N LEU A 81 3.13 -5.79 2.40
CA LEU A 81 3.51 -6.24 3.74
C LEU A 81 2.45 -7.15 4.38
N LEU A 82 1.60 -7.80 3.57
CA LEU A 82 0.52 -8.66 4.05
C LEU A 82 0.81 -10.13 3.77
N ARG A 83 0.82 -10.94 4.83
CA ARG A 83 1.00 -12.41 4.73
C ARG A 83 -0.25 -13.15 4.24
N GLY A 84 -1.44 -12.59 4.48
CA GLY A 84 -2.72 -13.21 4.13
C GLY A 84 -3.33 -12.66 2.84
N GLY A 85 -4.34 -13.38 2.33
CA GLY A 85 -5.09 -13.03 1.13
C GLY A 85 -4.40 -13.43 -0.17
N GLU A 86 -5.12 -13.28 -1.28
CA GLU A 86 -4.62 -13.60 -2.61
C GLU A 86 -3.74 -12.47 -3.13
N ARG A 87 -2.49 -12.80 -3.47
CA ARG A 87 -1.56 -11.83 -4.05
C ARG A 87 -1.99 -11.50 -5.48
N PRO A 88 -1.88 -10.25 -5.93
CA PRO A 88 -2.09 -9.91 -7.33
C PRO A 88 -1.19 -10.78 -8.21
N PRO A 89 -1.66 -11.21 -9.39
CA PRO A 89 -0.87 -12.07 -10.26
C PRO A 89 0.44 -11.38 -10.65
N LEU A 90 1.53 -12.12 -10.46
CA LEU A 90 2.86 -11.79 -10.96
C LEU A 90 3.12 -12.60 -12.23
N ASP A 91 3.89 -12.03 -13.14
CA ASP A 91 4.19 -12.66 -14.43
C ASP A 91 5.06 -13.91 -14.23
N GLU A 92 5.00 -14.86 -15.16
CA GLU A 92 5.79 -16.09 -15.11
C GLU A 92 7.25 -15.86 -15.58
N PRO A 93 8.27 -16.51 -14.97
CA PRO A 93 8.16 -17.47 -13.87
C PRO A 93 7.85 -16.80 -12.53
N ALA A 94 7.06 -17.48 -11.70
CA ALA A 94 6.69 -16.97 -10.38
C ALA A 94 7.95 -16.67 -9.54
N PRO A 95 8.00 -15.53 -8.83
CA PRO A 95 9.15 -15.20 -8.00
C PRO A 95 9.29 -16.19 -6.83
N PRO A 96 10.47 -16.25 -6.19
CA PRO A 96 10.68 -17.08 -5.01
C PRO A 96 9.61 -16.84 -3.95
N ALA A 97 9.15 -17.92 -3.29
CA ALA A 97 8.15 -17.83 -2.24
C ALA A 97 8.68 -17.00 -1.06
N ALA A 98 7.93 -15.96 -0.67
CA ALA A 98 8.27 -15.08 0.43
C ALA A 98 7.01 -14.59 1.15
N SER A 99 7.20 -14.11 2.38
CA SER A 99 6.11 -13.56 3.19
C SER A 99 5.58 -12.25 2.62
N TYR A 100 6.49 -11.38 2.20
CA TYR A 100 6.22 -10.03 1.73
C TYR A 100 6.92 -9.77 0.40
N TYR A 101 6.39 -8.80 -0.34
CA TYR A 101 6.97 -8.42 -1.63
C TYR A 101 6.95 -6.91 -1.79
N VAL A 102 7.96 -6.41 -2.48
CA VAL A 102 7.88 -5.14 -3.19
C VAL A 102 8.04 -5.43 -4.66
N THR A 103 7.22 -4.79 -5.49
CA THR A 103 7.31 -4.94 -6.95
C THR A 103 7.43 -3.58 -7.61
N LEU A 104 8.32 -3.46 -8.59
CA LEU A 104 8.44 -2.28 -9.44
C LEU A 104 8.13 -2.68 -10.89
N ARG A 105 7.25 -1.92 -11.52
CA ARG A 105 6.93 -2.00 -12.95
C ARG A 105 7.23 -0.66 -13.59
N ARG A 106 8.34 -0.59 -14.31
CA ARG A 106 8.72 0.59 -15.07
C ARG A 106 7.91 0.69 -16.35
N ALA A 107 7.44 1.88 -16.70
CA ALA A 107 6.52 2.06 -17.83
C ALA A 107 7.12 1.61 -19.16
N GLU A 108 8.41 1.88 -19.35
CA GLU A 108 9.22 1.61 -20.54
C GLU A 108 9.68 0.15 -20.66
N GLN A 109 9.62 -0.64 -19.58
CA GLN A 109 10.09 -2.03 -19.56
C GLN A 109 8.94 -3.06 -19.53
N ARG A 110 7.69 -2.60 -19.57
CA ARG A 110 6.54 -3.51 -19.49
C ARG A 110 6.58 -4.56 -20.61
N PRO A 111 6.25 -5.84 -20.31
CA PRO A 111 5.59 -6.32 -19.09
C PRO A 111 6.54 -6.67 -17.92
N GLN A 112 7.84 -6.39 -18.01
CA GLN A 112 8.80 -6.78 -16.98
C GLN A 112 8.45 -6.22 -15.60
N VAL A 113 8.78 -7.01 -14.57
CA VAL A 113 8.58 -6.66 -13.16
C VAL A 113 9.85 -6.99 -12.40
N GLU A 114 10.34 -6.00 -11.65
CA GLU A 114 11.38 -6.20 -10.65
C GLU A 114 10.71 -6.57 -9.32
N VAL A 115 11.21 -7.60 -8.65
CA VAL A 115 10.57 -8.16 -7.45
C VAL A 115 11.60 -8.31 -6.34
N TRP A 116 11.30 -7.73 -5.17
CA TRP A 116 12.04 -7.94 -3.93
C TRP A 116 11.22 -8.88 -3.03
N PRO A 117 11.50 -10.20 -3.02
CA PRO A 117 10.94 -11.11 -2.04
C PRO A 117 11.57 -10.86 -0.67
N ILE A 118 10.75 -10.81 0.38
CA ILE A 118 11.18 -10.48 1.74
C ILE A 118 10.62 -11.53 2.71
N GLN A 119 11.50 -12.22 3.44
CA GLN A 119 11.12 -13.13 4.52
C GLN A 119 10.85 -12.37 5.82
N LEU A 120 10.20 -13.03 6.79
CA LEU A 120 9.84 -12.38 8.06
C LEU A 120 11.05 -11.87 8.85
N GLN A 121 12.16 -12.62 8.80
CA GLN A 121 13.41 -12.33 9.48
C GLN A 121 14.28 -11.30 8.78
N ASP A 122 13.97 -10.97 7.52
CA ASP A 122 14.80 -10.08 6.73
C ASP A 122 14.57 -8.62 7.16
N ARG A 123 15.61 -7.79 6.99
CA ARG A 123 15.43 -6.34 7.04
C ARG A 123 14.69 -5.90 5.78
N LEU A 124 13.80 -4.91 5.91
CA LEU A 124 13.17 -4.30 4.74
C LEU A 124 14.25 -3.65 3.87
N PRO A 125 14.20 -3.85 2.53
CA PRO A 125 15.24 -3.37 1.63
C PRO A 125 15.09 -1.88 1.32
N THR A 126 16.18 -1.27 0.83
CA THR A 126 16.11 -0.03 0.07
C THR A 126 15.74 -0.36 -1.37
N VAL A 127 14.68 0.26 -1.90
CA VAL A 127 14.18 0.02 -3.26
C VAL A 127 14.28 1.27 -4.13
N PRO A 128 14.50 1.13 -5.44
CA PRO A 128 14.49 2.26 -6.36
C PRO A 128 13.08 2.78 -6.60
N VAL A 129 12.94 4.10 -6.69
CA VAL A 129 11.73 4.81 -7.12
C VAL A 129 12.09 5.60 -8.37
N PRO A 130 11.64 5.18 -9.55
CA PRO A 130 11.99 5.87 -10.79
C PRO A 130 11.50 7.32 -10.79
N LEU A 131 12.33 8.21 -11.32
CA LEU A 131 12.03 9.62 -11.53
C LEU A 131 11.95 9.91 -13.03
N SER A 132 11.52 11.12 -13.39
CA SER A 132 11.50 11.55 -14.79
C SER A 132 12.93 11.60 -15.32
N GLN A 133 13.15 11.11 -16.54
CA GLN A 133 14.46 11.26 -17.17
C GLN A 133 14.84 12.75 -17.30
N PRO A 134 16.11 13.10 -17.11
CA PRO A 134 17.28 12.22 -16.93
C PRO A 134 17.59 11.85 -15.48
N ASP A 135 16.73 12.19 -14.52
CA ASP A 135 17.02 11.98 -13.10
C ASP A 135 17.13 10.47 -12.79
N PRO A 136 18.15 10.05 -12.04
CA PRO A 136 18.28 8.67 -11.62
C PRO A 136 17.19 8.31 -10.61
N ASP A 137 16.97 7.01 -10.41
CA ASP A 137 16.03 6.53 -9.40
C ASP A 137 16.35 7.12 -8.01
N ALA A 138 15.31 7.62 -7.32
CA ALA A 138 15.41 7.94 -5.92
C ALA A 138 15.51 6.65 -5.09
N SER A 139 16.30 6.68 -4.02
CA SER A 139 16.40 5.55 -3.08
C SER A 139 15.34 5.66 -1.99
N LEU A 140 14.47 4.66 -1.88
CA LEU A 140 13.48 4.55 -0.82
C LEU A 140 13.92 3.49 0.21
N ASP A 141 14.43 3.94 1.35
CA ASP A 141 14.73 3.07 2.50
C ASP A 141 13.41 2.69 3.21
N LEU A 142 12.91 1.49 2.91
CA LEU A 142 11.66 1.02 3.48
C LEU A 142 11.76 0.73 4.97
N ALA A 143 12.93 0.31 5.47
CA ALA A 143 13.13 0.07 6.89
C ALA A 143 13.00 1.38 7.67
N ALA A 144 13.67 2.44 7.22
CA ALA A 144 13.59 3.76 7.82
C ALA A 144 12.17 4.35 7.71
N ALA A 145 11.52 4.21 6.55
CA ALA A 145 10.16 4.72 6.35
C ALA A 145 9.14 4.04 7.29
N VAL A 146 9.18 2.71 7.40
CA VAL A 146 8.29 1.96 8.30
C VAL A 146 8.60 2.28 9.77
N ALA A 147 9.87 2.37 10.16
CA ALA A 147 10.25 2.77 11.51
C ALA A 147 9.73 4.17 11.87
N ALA A 148 9.87 5.15 10.96
CA ALA A 148 9.36 6.50 11.18
C ALA A 148 7.83 6.54 11.33
N VAL A 149 7.09 5.76 10.54
CA VAL A 149 5.63 5.63 10.68
C VAL A 149 5.27 4.96 12.00
N TYR A 150 6.02 3.91 12.38
CA TYR A 150 5.82 3.18 13.62
C TYR A 150 6.00 4.08 14.86
N GLU A 151 7.08 4.86 14.88
CA GLU A 151 7.39 5.79 15.96
C GLU A 151 6.39 6.94 16.03
N ARG A 152 6.13 7.61 14.91
CA ARG A 152 5.19 8.75 14.86
C ARG A 152 3.76 8.35 15.22
N GLY A 153 3.36 7.14 14.86
CA GLY A 153 2.05 6.57 15.21
C GLY A 153 1.93 6.08 16.65
N GLY A 154 3.04 6.02 17.41
CA GLY A 154 3.03 5.54 18.79
C GLY A 154 2.58 4.07 18.92
N TYR A 155 2.81 3.26 17.88
CA TYR A 155 2.25 1.92 17.78
C TYR A 155 2.75 0.95 18.86
N ALA A 156 3.88 1.25 19.50
CA ALA A 156 4.36 0.51 20.67
C ALA A 156 3.33 0.45 21.81
N SER A 157 2.45 1.45 21.92
CA SER A 157 1.37 1.47 22.92
C SER A 157 0.06 0.84 22.44
N LEU A 158 -0.11 0.70 21.12
CA LEU A 158 -1.34 0.23 20.48
C LEU A 158 -1.31 -1.27 20.17
N ILE A 159 -0.12 -1.83 19.92
CA ILE A 159 0.06 -3.22 19.50
C ILE A 159 0.51 -4.06 20.69
N ASP A 160 -0.31 -5.05 21.07
CA ASP A 160 0.01 -6.00 22.13
C ASP A 160 0.84 -7.17 21.58
N TYR A 161 2.17 -7.03 21.56
CA TYR A 161 3.12 -8.04 21.06
C TYR A 161 3.15 -9.37 21.84
N ARG A 162 2.45 -9.44 22.97
CA ARG A 162 2.25 -10.69 23.73
C ARG A 162 1.21 -11.58 23.06
N ARG A 163 0.32 -11.02 22.24
CA ARG A 163 -0.65 -11.80 21.46
C ARG A 163 0.04 -12.49 20.27
N PRO A 164 -0.51 -13.61 19.78
CA PRO A 164 -0.04 -14.19 18.53
C PRO A 164 -0.22 -13.19 17.38
N PRO A 165 0.65 -13.23 16.36
CA PRO A 165 0.49 -12.41 15.18
C PRO A 165 -0.83 -12.74 14.45
N PRO A 166 -1.41 -11.79 13.69
CA PRO A 166 -2.63 -12.03 12.94
C PRO A 166 -2.48 -13.19 11.95
N PRO A 167 -3.57 -13.82 11.51
CA PRO A 167 -3.50 -14.89 10.51
C PRO A 167 -2.86 -14.42 9.18
N PRO A 168 -2.31 -15.33 8.36
CA PRO A 168 -2.25 -16.79 8.55
C PRO A 168 -1.28 -17.22 9.66
N LYS A 169 -1.36 -18.47 10.10
CA LYS A 169 -0.41 -19.03 11.07
C LYS A 169 1.00 -18.98 10.49
N LEU A 170 1.98 -18.59 11.32
CA LEU A 170 3.39 -18.65 10.95
C LEU A 170 3.83 -20.10 10.75
N SER A 171 4.86 -20.29 9.91
CA SER A 171 5.58 -21.56 9.87
C SER A 171 6.21 -21.86 11.23
N GLU A 172 6.55 -23.12 11.51
CA GLU A 172 7.20 -23.47 12.78
C GLU A 172 8.55 -22.76 12.94
N VAL A 173 9.31 -22.61 11.84
CA VAL A 173 10.59 -21.91 11.82
C VAL A 173 10.41 -20.44 12.18
N ASP A 174 9.46 -19.76 11.54
CA ASP A 174 9.19 -18.34 11.79
C ASP A 174 8.64 -18.10 13.19
N ALA A 175 7.79 -18.99 13.69
CA ALA A 175 7.23 -18.89 15.03
C ALA A 175 8.31 -19.04 16.11
N LEU A 176 9.23 -20.00 15.95
CA LEU A 176 10.36 -20.19 16.86
C LEU A 176 11.34 -19.02 16.83
N TRP A 177 11.61 -18.48 15.64
CA TRP A 177 12.43 -17.28 15.48
C TRP A 177 11.80 -16.07 16.19
N LEU A 178 10.51 -15.84 15.95
CA LEU A 178 9.77 -14.71 16.54
C LEU A 178 9.74 -14.79 18.07
N ASP A 179 9.46 -15.97 18.64
CA ASP A 179 9.43 -16.14 20.10
C ASP A 179 10.79 -15.86 20.73
N ARG A 180 11.88 -16.37 20.13
CA ARG A 180 13.25 -16.09 20.57
C ARG A 180 13.55 -14.59 20.52
N TRP A 181 13.18 -13.93 19.43
CA TRP A 181 13.43 -12.50 19.24
C TRP A 181 12.67 -11.67 20.27
N LEU A 182 11.39 -11.94 20.50
CA LEU A 182 10.57 -11.19 21.47
C LEU A 182 11.07 -11.34 22.92
N ARG A 183 11.56 -12.52 23.30
CA ARG A 183 12.21 -12.74 24.62
C ARG A 183 13.49 -11.93 24.78
N GLN A 184 14.30 -11.84 23.72
CA GLN A 184 15.53 -11.02 23.73
C GLN A 184 15.24 -9.53 23.87
N GLN A 185 14.06 -9.08 23.42
CA GLN A 185 13.60 -7.70 23.59
C GLN A 185 12.83 -7.48 24.91
N GLU A 186 12.78 -8.48 25.80
CA GLU A 186 12.07 -8.42 27.09
C GLU A 186 10.55 -8.12 26.96
N ILE A 187 9.96 -8.44 25.81
CA ILE A 187 8.52 -8.28 25.53
C ILE A 187 7.71 -9.50 26.02
N ARG A 188 8.36 -10.67 26.08
CA ARG A 188 7.79 -11.95 26.52
C ARG A 188 8.71 -12.69 27.47
#